data_AF-A0A3A9T2M4-F1
#
_entry.id   AF-A0A3A9T2M4-F1
#
_cell.length_a   1.000
_cell.length_b   1.000
_cell.length_c   1.000
_cell.angle_alpha   90.00
_cell.angle_beta   90.00
_cell.angle_gamma   90.00
#
_symmetry.space_group_name_H-M   'P 1'
#
loop_
_entity.id
_entity.type
_entity.pdbx_description
1 polymer ?
#
loop_
_entity_poly.entity_id
_entity_poly.type
_entity_poly.pdbx_seq_one_letter_code
_entity_poly.pdbx_strand_id
1 'polypeptide(L)'
;MRSIEDIQTEIDALWEKIGRAEDLKAIFIDSRGRIVKKRDMVKTDAYDPFNAYDITRASKWRGDRENKAADMKRTISEHTKNAQKQAASTISELDAAIEKLDELIEKWKERIEHLEAEKDEIESMQESGNQEAG
;
A
#
# COMPACT_ATOMS: atom_id res chain seq x y z
N MET A 1 2.68 34.10 -21.92
CA MET A 1 1.83 33.09 -22.56
C MET A 1 2.66 31.83 -22.63
N ARG A 2 2.22 30.72 -22.03
CA ARG A 2 2.87 29.41 -22.25
C ARG A 2 2.60 28.99 -23.69
N SER A 3 3.53 28.30 -24.31
CA SER A 3 3.28 27.72 -25.64
C SER A 3 2.48 26.42 -25.50
N ILE A 4 1.79 26.02 -26.57
CA ILE A 4 1.12 24.71 -26.65
C ILE A 4 2.12 23.57 -26.42
N GLU A 5 3.35 23.71 -26.90
CA GLU A 5 4.43 22.74 -26.68
C GLU A 5 4.83 22.63 -25.21
N ASP A 6 4.87 23.74 -24.47
CA ASP A 6 5.14 23.74 -23.02
C ASP A 6 4.04 23.00 -22.26
N ILE A 7 2.77 23.23 -22.64
CA ILE A 7 1.61 22.58 -22.03
C ILE A 7 1.63 21.07 -22.31
N GLN A 8 1.89 20.66 -23.55
CA GLN A 8 1.99 19.26 -23.94
C GLN A 8 3.12 18.54 -23.18
N THR A 9 4.27 19.21 -23.05
CA THR A 9 5.41 18.66 -22.29
C THR A 9 5.05 18.44 -20.81
N GLU A 10 4.29 19.35 -20.20
CA GLU A 10 3.81 19.19 -18.82
C GLU A 10 2.82 18.02 -18.69
N ILE A 11 1.88 17.88 -19.64
CA ILE A 11 0.92 16.77 -19.71
C ILE A 11 1.66 15.43 -19.80
N ASP A 12 2.61 15.29 -20.72
CA ASP A 12 3.36 14.06 -20.92
C ASP A 12 4.16 13.67 -19.66
N ALA A 13 4.77 14.67 -19.01
CA ALA A 13 5.49 14.46 -17.75
C ALA A 13 4.56 14.05 -16.59
N LEU A 14 3.31 14.52 -16.57
CA LEU A 14 2.32 14.11 -15.58
C LEU A 14 1.82 12.69 -15.84
N TRP A 15 1.60 12.31 -17.11
CA TRP A 15 1.27 10.93 -17.48
C TRP A 15 2.37 9.94 -17.09
N GLU A 16 3.64 10.31 -17.27
CA GLU A 16 4.76 9.47 -16.83
C GLU A 16 4.77 9.28 -15.30
N LYS A 17 4.48 10.34 -14.53
CA LYS A 17 4.37 10.27 -13.06
C LYS A 17 3.21 9.38 -12.63
N ILE A 18 2.06 9.47 -13.30
CA ILE A 18 0.90 8.61 -13.06
C ILE A 18 1.29 7.15 -13.27
N GLY A 19 1.89 6.81 -14.42
CA GLY A 19 2.31 5.44 -14.72
C GLY A 19 3.26 4.87 -13.66
N ARG A 20 4.29 5.64 -13.25
CA ARG A 20 5.21 5.22 -12.18
C ARG A 20 4.52 5.03 -10.83
N ALA A 21 3.53 5.85 -10.51
CA ALA A 21 2.76 5.74 -9.26
C ALA A 21 1.83 4.52 -9.28
N GLU A 22 1.20 4.22 -10.42
CA GLU A 22 0.38 3.03 -10.62
C GLU A 22 1.20 1.74 -10.51
N ASP A 23 2.40 1.71 -11.10
CA ASP A 23 3.35 0.59 -10.95
C ASP A 23 3.74 0.37 -9.49
N LEU A 24 4.08 1.45 -8.77
CA LEU A 24 4.44 1.38 -7.36
C LEU A 24 3.26 0.92 -6.50
N LYS A 25 2.06 1.42 -6.79
CA LYS A 25 0.81 1.00 -6.12
C LYS A 25 0.58 -0.50 -6.30
N ALA A 26 0.77 -1.04 -7.51
CA ALA A 26 0.63 -2.46 -7.77
C ALA A 26 1.59 -3.31 -6.92
N ILE A 27 2.86 -2.85 -6.77
CA ILE A 27 3.85 -3.50 -5.91
C ILE A 27 3.41 -3.49 -4.44
N PHE A 28 2.86 -2.38 -3.94
CA PHE A 28 2.39 -2.28 -2.57
C PHE A 28 1.18 -3.17 -2.31
N ILE A 29 0.23 -3.25 -3.26
CA ILE A 29 -0.94 -4.14 -3.15
C ILE A 29 -0.51 -5.61 -3.08
N ASP A 30 0.40 -6.04 -3.96
CA ASP A 30 0.91 -7.42 -3.95
C ASP A 30 1.67 -7.73 -2.64
N SER A 31 2.56 -6.82 -2.22
CA SER A 31 3.31 -6.95 -0.97
C SER A 31 2.38 -7.07 0.24
N ARG A 32 1.36 -6.20 0.32
CA ARG A 32 0.32 -6.25 1.35
C ARG A 32 -0.39 -7.60 1.35
N GLY A 33 -0.82 -8.10 0.19
CA GLY A 33 -1.48 -9.39 0.05
C GLY A 33 -0.62 -10.55 0.56
N ARG A 34 0.68 -10.55 0.25
CA ARG A 34 1.63 -11.55 0.73
C ARG A 34 1.79 -11.52 2.26
N ILE A 35 1.87 -10.33 2.86
CA ILE A 35 2.01 -10.18 4.32
C ILE A 35 0.74 -10.66 5.03
N VAL A 36 -0.45 -10.26 4.55
CA VAL A 36 -1.74 -10.70 5.10
C VAL A 36 -1.82 -12.22 5.07
N LYS A 37 -1.56 -12.84 3.91
CA LYS A 37 -1.60 -14.30 3.77
C LYS A 37 -0.66 -15.02 4.74
N LYS A 38 0.59 -14.56 4.86
CA LYS A 38 1.56 -15.16 5.79
C LYS A 38 1.17 -14.96 7.25
N ARG A 39 0.68 -13.78 7.62
CA ARG A 39 0.20 -13.49 8.98
C ARG A 39 -0.94 -14.44 9.36
N ASP A 40 -1.89 -14.64 8.45
CA ASP A 40 -3.05 -15.48 8.69
C ASP A 40 -2.64 -16.95 8.80
N MET A 41 -1.74 -17.45 7.94
CA MET A 41 -1.16 -18.79 8.08
C MET A 41 -0.46 -19.00 9.43
N VAL A 42 0.37 -18.06 9.88
CA VAL A 42 1.03 -18.15 11.20
C VAL A 42 -0.01 -18.20 12.33
N LYS A 43 -1.10 -17.45 12.20
CA LYS A 43 -2.17 -17.44 13.18
C LYS A 43 -2.91 -18.79 13.23
N THR A 44 -3.39 -19.26 12.09
CA THR A 44 -4.23 -20.47 11.99
C THR A 44 -3.46 -21.77 12.19
N ASP A 45 -2.24 -21.85 11.66
CA ASP A 45 -1.52 -23.12 11.55
C ASP A 45 -0.56 -23.35 12.71
N ALA A 46 -0.09 -22.27 13.35
CA ALA A 46 0.90 -22.34 14.42
C ALA A 46 0.38 -21.76 15.74
N TYR A 47 -0.02 -20.49 15.78
CA TYR A 47 -0.31 -19.79 17.02
C TYR A 47 -1.56 -20.32 17.74
N ASP A 48 -2.69 -20.42 17.04
CA ASP A 48 -3.95 -20.87 17.64
C ASP A 48 -3.86 -22.35 18.12
N PRO A 49 -3.33 -23.31 17.32
CA PRO A 49 -3.13 -24.68 17.78
C PRO A 49 -2.17 -24.80 18.97
N PHE A 50 -1.06 -24.07 18.94
CA PHE A 50 -0.07 -24.08 20.02
C PHE A 50 -0.65 -23.52 21.33
N ASN A 51 -1.50 -22.49 21.25
CA ASN A 51 -2.19 -21.94 22.42
C ASN A 51 -3.30 -22.86 22.93
N ALA A 52 -4.03 -23.54 22.04
CA ALA A 52 -5.11 -24.47 22.40
C ALA A 52 -4.58 -25.76 23.07
N TYR A 53 -3.31 -26.12 22.85
CA TYR A 53 -2.71 -27.31 23.45
C TYR A 53 -2.53 -27.17 24.97
N ASP A 54 -3.23 -28.02 25.74
CA ASP A 54 -3.14 -28.10 27.20
C ASP A 54 -1.98 -29.00 27.63
N ILE A 55 -0.92 -28.38 28.17
CA ILE A 55 0.30 -29.07 28.61
C ILE A 55 0.17 -29.61 30.05
N THR A 56 -0.93 -29.31 30.76
CA THR A 56 -1.07 -29.57 32.20
C THR A 56 -1.63 -30.95 32.56
N ARG A 57 -1.90 -31.81 31.57
CA ARG A 57 -2.38 -33.19 31.77
C ARG A 57 -1.24 -34.22 31.85
N ALA A 58 -0.41 -34.18 32.90
CA ALA A 58 0.43 -35.33 33.28
C ALA A 58 0.79 -35.33 34.78
N SER A 59 1.18 -36.50 35.31
CA SER A 59 1.35 -36.78 36.75
C SER A 59 2.55 -36.07 37.41
N LYS A 60 2.47 -35.88 38.74
CA LYS A 60 3.37 -35.14 39.67
C LYS A 60 4.90 -35.22 39.44
N TRP A 61 5.42 -36.24 38.74
CA TRP A 61 6.85 -36.42 38.47
C TRP A 61 7.38 -35.51 37.33
N ARG A 62 6.50 -34.74 36.68
CA ARG A 62 6.82 -33.84 35.56
C ARG A 62 6.84 -32.35 35.91
N GLY A 63 6.60 -31.94 37.15
CA GLY A 63 6.42 -30.52 37.53
C GLY A 63 7.48 -29.54 37.00
N ASP A 64 8.78 -29.86 37.09
CA ASP A 64 9.83 -29.00 36.55
C ASP A 64 9.85 -28.94 35.00
N ARG A 65 9.48 -30.04 34.33
CA ARG A 65 9.37 -30.09 32.87
C ARG A 65 8.11 -29.37 32.38
N GLU A 66 7.01 -29.46 33.13
CA GLU A 66 5.76 -28.75 32.87
C GLU A 66 5.94 -27.24 33.06
N ASN A 67 6.62 -26.81 34.12
CA ASN A 67 6.97 -25.41 34.34
C ASN A 67 7.85 -24.87 33.20
N LYS A 68 8.91 -25.61 32.82
CA LYS A 68 9.74 -25.22 31.66
C LYS A 68 8.95 -25.18 30.35
N ALA A 69 8.05 -26.13 30.12
CA ALA A 69 7.19 -26.14 28.93
C ALA A 69 6.18 -24.97 28.94
N ALA A 70 5.63 -24.62 30.09
CA ALA A 70 4.74 -23.47 30.25
C ALA A 70 5.48 -22.14 30.03
N ASP A 71 6.70 -22.00 30.56
CA ASP A 71 7.57 -20.84 30.32
C ASP A 71 7.93 -20.71 28.84
N MET A 72 8.33 -21.81 28.19
CA MET A 72 8.59 -21.83 26.74
C MET A 72 7.34 -21.46 25.93
N LYS A 73 6.17 -22.00 26.30
CA LYS A 73 4.90 -21.66 25.67
C LYS A 73 4.60 -20.17 25.78
N ARG A 74 4.75 -19.59 26.98
CA ARG A 74 4.56 -18.14 27.20
C ARG A 74 5.48 -17.32 26.30
N THR A 75 6.78 -17.62 26.29
CA THR A 75 7.77 -16.89 25.50
C THR A 75 7.47 -16.96 24.00
N ILE A 76 7.15 -18.15 23.48
CA ILE A 76 6.78 -18.33 22.07
C ILE A 76 5.51 -17.53 21.74
N SER A 77 4.48 -17.64 22.57
CA SER A 77 3.23 -16.92 22.34
C SER A 77 3.41 -15.40 22.38
N GLU A 78 4.25 -14.88 23.29
CA GLU A 78 4.59 -13.45 23.35
C GLU A 78 5.34 -12.99 22.09
N HIS A 79 6.36 -13.75 21.64
CA HIS A 79 7.08 -13.43 20.41
C HIS A 79 6.18 -13.45 19.17
N THR A 80 5.35 -14.48 19.02
CA THR A 80 4.42 -14.58 17.88
C THR A 80 3.40 -13.45 17.91
N LYS A 81 2.85 -13.10 19.09
CA LYS A 81 1.93 -11.97 19.24
C LYS A 81 2.59 -10.65 18.85
N ASN A 82 3.84 -10.42 19.25
CA ASN A 82 4.58 -9.21 18.88
C ASN A 82 4.86 -9.15 17.37
N ALA A 83 5.24 -10.27 16.76
CA ALA A 83 5.42 -10.35 15.30
C ALA A 83 4.11 -10.08 14.54
N GLN A 84 2.97 -10.61 15.01
CA GLN A 84 1.66 -10.33 14.43
C GLN A 84 1.27 -8.85 14.53
N LYS A 85 1.59 -8.18 15.64
CA LYS A 85 1.38 -6.73 15.79
C LYS A 85 2.24 -5.93 14.82
N GLN A 86 3.52 -6.28 14.66
CA GLN A 86 4.41 -5.63 13.70
C GLN A 86 3.88 -5.80 12.27
N ALA A 87 3.47 -7.01 11.90
CA ALA A 87 2.86 -7.27 10.59
C ALA A 87 1.60 -6.42 10.36
N ALA A 88 0.77 -6.23 11.39
CA ALA A 88 -0.40 -5.36 11.30
C ALA A 88 -0.02 -3.88 11.10
N SER A 89 1.02 -3.38 11.77
CA SER A 89 1.55 -2.02 11.55
C SER A 89 2.01 -1.84 10.10
N THR A 90 2.82 -2.77 9.59
CA THR A 90 3.31 -2.72 8.21
C THR A 90 2.18 -2.77 7.19
N ILE A 91 1.12 -3.56 7.43
CA ILE A 91 -0.08 -3.56 6.57
C ILE A 91 -0.74 -2.18 6.57
N SER A 92 -0.89 -1.56 7.75
CA SER A 92 -1.49 -0.22 7.86
C SER A 92 -0.65 0.85 7.17
N GLU A 93 0.68 0.76 7.26
CA GLU A 93 1.60 1.66 6.56
C GLU A 93 1.50 1.52 5.04
N LEU A 94 1.38 0.28 4.54
CA LEU A 94 1.14 0.02 3.11
C LEU A 94 -0.21 0.56 2.66
N ASP A 95 -1.27 0.41 3.47
CA ASP A 95 -2.60 0.94 3.16
C ASP A 95 -2.58 2.47 3.04
N ALA A 96 -1.94 3.16 4.00
CA ALA A 96 -1.78 4.62 3.94
C ALA A 96 -0.92 5.07 2.74
N ALA A 97 0.11 4.31 2.38
CA ALA A 97 0.94 4.61 1.22
C ALA A 97 0.16 4.46 -0.10
N ILE A 98 -0.69 3.43 -0.20
CA ILE A 98 -1.56 3.22 -1.36
C ILE A 98 -2.57 4.37 -1.49
N GLU A 99 -3.23 4.76 -0.40
CA GLU A 99 -4.19 5.88 -0.38
C GLU A 99 -3.53 7.18 -0.83
N LYS A 100 -2.32 7.46 -0.33
CA LYS A 100 -1.55 8.63 -0.75
C LYS A 100 -1.18 8.61 -2.24
N LEU A 101 -0.86 7.44 -2.80
CA LEU A 101 -0.61 7.32 -4.23
C LEU A 101 -1.87 7.61 -5.05
N ASP A 102 -3.03 7.15 -4.59
CA ASP A 102 -4.31 7.45 -5.23
C ASP A 102 -4.64 8.94 -5.23
N GLU A 103 -4.44 9.62 -4.09
CA GLU A 103 -4.62 11.08 -4.03
C GLU A 103 -3.69 11.84 -4.98
N LEU A 104 -2.44 11.38 -5.14
CA LEU A 104 -1.48 12.01 -6.05
C LEU A 104 -1.86 11.78 -7.52
N ILE A 105 -2.27 10.56 -7.87
CA ILE A 105 -2.74 10.23 -9.21
C ILE A 105 -3.93 11.11 -9.57
N GLU A 106 -4.90 11.26 -8.66
CA GLU A 106 -6.09 12.09 -8.92
C GLU A 106 -5.72 13.55 -9.14
N LYS A 107 -4.85 14.13 -8.29
CA LYS A 107 -4.37 15.50 -8.47
C LYS A 107 -3.63 15.72 -9.79
N TRP A 108 -2.88 14.71 -10.27
CA TRP A 108 -2.22 14.81 -11.56
C TRP A 108 -3.20 14.71 -12.72
N LYS A 109 -4.26 13.90 -12.60
CA LYS A 109 -5.35 13.84 -13.60
C LYS A 109 -6.13 15.15 -13.68
N GLU A 110 -6.52 15.72 -12.54
CA GLU A 110 -7.17 17.05 -12.48
C GLU A 110 -6.27 18.13 -13.12
N ARG A 111 -4.95 18.05 -12.90
CA ARG A 111 -4.01 18.99 -13.52
C ARG A 111 -3.91 18.81 -15.02
N ILE A 112 -3.92 17.57 -15.52
CA ILE A 112 -3.95 17.27 -16.95
C ILE A 112 -5.22 17.85 -17.58
N GLU A 113 -6.39 17.61 -16.98
CA GLU A 113 -7.67 18.14 -17.48
C GLU A 113 -7.65 19.68 -17.58
N HIS A 114 -7.11 20.36 -16.56
CA HIS A 114 -6.93 21.81 -16.61
C HIS A 114 -5.97 22.25 -17.75
N LEU A 115 -4.87 21.52 -17.95
CA LEU A 115 -3.89 21.84 -19.00
C LEU A 115 -4.47 21.60 -20.40
N GLU A 116 -5.28 20.56 -20.57
CA GLU A 116 -6.00 20.28 -21.82
C GLU A 116 -6.99 21.41 -22.13
N ALA A 117 -7.75 21.87 -21.13
CA ALA A 117 -8.64 23.04 -21.32
C ALA A 117 -7.87 24.32 -21.66
N GLU A 118 -6.74 24.58 -21.01
CA GLU A 118 -5.88 25.75 -21.32
C GLU A 118 -5.34 25.67 -22.76
N LYS A 119 -4.97 24.48 -23.23
CA LYS A 119 -4.52 24.24 -24.60
C LYS A 119 -5.63 24.53 -25.62
N ASP A 120 -6.82 24.00 -25.39
CA ASP A 120 -7.99 24.20 -26.26
C ASP A 120 -8.36 25.69 -26.37
N GLU A 121 -8.30 26.44 -25.26
CA GLU A 121 -8.53 27.89 -25.26
C GLU A 121 -7.49 28.62 -26.14
N ILE A 122 -6.20 28.29 -26.00
CA ILE A 122 -5.13 28.89 -26.81
C ILE A 122 -5.31 28.57 -28.30
N GLU A 123 -5.62 27.32 -28.64
CA GLU A 123 -5.87 26.89 -30.02
C GLU A 123 -7.06 27.64 -30.63
N SER A 124 -8.17 27.77 -29.88
CA SER A 124 -9.36 28.51 -30.34
C SER A 124 -9.09 30.00 -30.61
N MET A 125 -8.22 30.64 -29.80
CA MET A 125 -7.82 32.03 -29.99
C MET A 125 -6.93 32.20 -31.24
N GLN A 126 -6.05 31.22 -31.52
CA GLN A 126 -5.20 31.23 -32.72
C GLN A 126 -6.01 31.04 -34.00
N GLU A 127 -7.03 30.18 -33.98
CA GLU A 127 -7.93 29.96 -35.12
C GLU A 127 -8.79 31.20 -35.42
N SER A 128 -9.33 31.84 -34.37
CA SER A 128 -10.15 33.05 -34.49
C SER A 128 -9.37 34.25 -35.04
N GLY A 129 -8.13 34.43 -34.59
CA GLY A 129 -7.24 35.51 -35.07
C GLY A 129 -6.79 35.33 -36.53
N ASN A 130 -6.73 34.10 -37.03
CA ASN A 130 -6.40 33.83 -38.43
C ASN A 130 -7.59 34.05 -39.39
N GLN A 131 -8.83 33.98 -38.91
CA GLN A 131 -10.04 34.26 -39.73
C GLN A 131 -10.33 35.75 -39.90
N GLU A 132 -9.91 36.61 -38.97
CA GLU A 132 -10.09 38.07 -39.09
C GLU A 132 -9.00 38.75 -39.95
N ALA A 133 -7.90 38.05 -40.23
CA ALA A 133 -6.74 38.57 -40.97
C ALA A 133 -6.68 38.15 -42.45
N GLY A 134 -7.62 37.33 -42.93
CA GLY A 134 -7.75 36.87 -44.32
C GLY A 134 -8.90 37.53 -45.06
#